data_AF-A0A0D2ZUI9-F1
#
_entry.id   AF-A0A0D2ZUI9-F1
#
_cell.length_a   1.000
_cell.length_b   1.000
_cell.length_c   1.000
_cell.angle_alpha   90.00
_cell.angle_beta   90.00
_cell.angle_gamma   90.00
#
_symmetry.space_group_name_H-M   'P 1'
#
loop_
_entity.id
_entity.type
_entity.pdbx_description
1 polymer ?
#
loop_
_entity_poly.entity_id
_entity_poly.type
_entity_poly.pdbx_seq_one_letter_code
_entity_poly.pdbx_strand_id
1 'polypeptide(L)'
;MAESSSLLGELEACDLHDGEWGTVGSIISWNYMHDGKAKVAKDRIEVVEPEKKLIKFKVLEGDLMEEFKSFLITIQVTPKQGGNGSIVKRHFEYKKIDEIDEHLLFE
;
A
#
# COMPACT_ATOMS: atom_id res chain seq x y z
N MET A 1 14.75 -4.23 -22.91
CA MET A 1 14.93 -3.57 -21.60
C MET A 1 13.61 -3.71 -20.88
N ALA A 2 13.53 -4.55 -19.85
CA ALA A 2 12.30 -4.70 -19.10
C ALA A 2 12.22 -3.52 -18.13
N GLU A 3 11.38 -2.54 -18.45
CA GLU A 3 11.02 -1.50 -17.50
C GLU A 3 10.26 -2.18 -16.38
N SER A 4 10.97 -2.43 -15.28
CA SER A 4 10.35 -2.78 -14.00
C SER A 4 9.55 -1.56 -13.58
N SER A 5 8.30 -1.47 -14.02
CA SER A 5 7.29 -0.58 -13.45
C SER A 5 7.13 -0.98 -11.98
N SER A 6 7.86 -0.28 -11.11
CA SER A 6 7.58 -0.33 -9.69
C SER A 6 6.25 0.40 -9.50
N LEU A 7 5.20 -0.36 -9.16
CA LEU A 7 3.86 0.15 -8.89
C LEU A 7 3.79 1.17 -7.72
N LEU A 8 4.89 1.33 -6.97
CA LEU A 8 5.20 2.53 -6.21
C LEU A 8 6.33 3.19 -6.97
N GLY A 9 6.16 4.41 -7.49
CA GLY A 9 7.32 5.11 -8.05
C GLY A 9 8.28 5.53 -6.94
N GLU A 10 9.20 6.41 -7.28
CA GLU A 10 10.30 6.77 -6.38
C GLU A 10 9.77 7.35 -5.07
N LEU A 11 10.11 6.71 -3.94
CA LEU A 11 9.79 7.21 -2.61
C LEU A 11 10.71 8.39 -2.31
N GLU A 12 10.13 9.56 -2.09
CA GLU A 12 10.88 10.79 -1.83
C GLU A 12 11.07 11.04 -0.33
N ALA A 13 10.03 10.73 0.48
CA ALA A 13 10.09 10.89 1.93
C ALA A 13 9.15 9.92 2.66
N CYS A 14 9.47 9.67 3.93
CA CYS A 14 8.73 8.81 4.83
C CYS A 14 8.77 9.43 6.23
N ASP A 15 7.61 9.86 6.73
CA ASP A 15 7.48 10.60 7.98
C ASP A 15 6.55 9.86 8.96
N LEU A 16 7.01 9.66 10.19
CA LEU A 16 6.18 9.09 11.28
C LEU A 16 5.40 10.22 11.96
N HIS A 17 4.08 10.11 11.96
CA HIS A 17 3.18 11.08 12.58
C HIS A 17 2.74 10.67 13.98
N ASP A 18 2.55 9.37 14.21
CA ASP A 18 2.11 8.83 15.50
C ASP A 18 2.60 7.40 15.67
N GLY A 19 2.81 7.00 16.93
CA GLY A 19 3.30 5.68 17.32
C GLY A 19 4.82 5.51 17.19
N GLU A 20 5.23 4.28 16.91
CA GLU A 20 6.64 3.89 16.75
C GLU A 20 6.86 3.21 15.40
N TRP A 21 8.05 3.35 14.84
CA TRP A 21 8.37 2.73 13.56
C TRP A 21 8.19 1.21 13.59
N GLY A 22 7.38 0.70 12.65
CA GLY A 22 7.19 -0.74 12.46
C GLY A 22 6.26 -1.43 13.45
N THR A 23 5.48 -0.69 14.25
CA THR A 23 4.49 -1.25 15.18
C THR A 23 3.05 -1.05 14.70
N VAL A 24 2.14 -1.91 15.16
CA VAL A 24 0.70 -1.80 14.84
C VAL A 24 0.12 -0.53 15.47
N GLY A 25 -0.69 0.20 14.71
CA GLY A 25 -1.31 1.46 15.11
C GLY A 25 -0.55 2.69 14.65
N SER A 26 0.73 2.57 14.29
CA SER A 26 1.55 3.70 13.86
C SER A 26 1.05 4.32 12.57
N ILE A 27 1.14 5.65 12.50
CA ILE A 27 0.68 6.46 11.37
C ILE A 27 1.90 7.03 10.64
N ILE A 28 2.02 6.72 9.36
CA ILE A 28 3.17 7.06 8.52
C ILE A 28 2.66 7.73 7.25
N SER A 29 3.30 8.83 6.83
CA SER A 29 3.06 9.41 5.51
C SER A 29 4.19 9.04 4.56
N TRP A 30 3.81 8.66 3.35
CA TRP A 30 4.69 8.33 2.24
C TRP A 30 4.52 9.39 1.16
N ASN A 31 5.61 10.08 0.83
CA ASN A 31 5.66 10.94 -0.35
C ASN A 31 6.34 10.17 -1.47
N TYR A 32 5.68 10.07 -2.62
CA TYR A 32 6.15 9.26 -3.73
C TYR A 32 5.82 9.88 -5.07
N MET A 33 6.65 9.61 -6.06
CA MET A 33 6.36 9.94 -7.45
C MET A 33 5.53 8.82 -8.08
N HIS A 34 4.51 9.17 -8.86
CA HIS A 34 3.78 8.21 -9.69
C HIS A 34 3.38 8.90 -10.99
N ASP A 35 3.77 8.32 -12.13
CA ASP A 35 3.58 8.87 -13.47
C ASP A 35 4.02 10.34 -13.60
N GLY A 36 5.18 10.67 -13.00
CA GLY A 36 5.76 12.02 -13.05
C GLY A 36 5.07 13.05 -12.15
N LYS A 37 4.13 12.64 -11.28
CA LYS A 37 3.46 13.50 -10.31
C LYS A 37 3.84 13.10 -8.89
N ALA A 38 4.09 14.09 -8.04
CA ALA A 38 4.22 13.88 -6.60
C ALA A 38 2.84 13.51 -6.03
N LYS A 39 2.82 12.48 -5.19
CA LYS A 39 1.66 11.96 -4.48
C LYS A 39 2.01 11.70 -3.02
N VAL A 40 1.00 11.71 -2.17
CA VAL A 40 1.08 11.38 -0.75
C VAL A 40 0.09 10.26 -0.41
N ALA A 41 0.51 9.35 0.45
CA ALA A 41 -0.36 8.38 1.11
C ALA A 41 -0.06 8.38 2.61
N LYS A 42 -1.07 8.61 3.43
CA LYS A 42 -0.96 8.55 4.89
C LYS A 42 -1.62 7.27 5.36
N ASP A 43 -0.82 6.40 5.92
CA ASP A 43 -1.18 5.03 6.23
C ASP A 43 -1.14 4.76 7.72
N ARG A 44 -1.98 3.83 8.17
CA ARG A 44 -1.85 3.17 9.46
C ARG A 44 -1.38 1.75 9.29
N ILE A 45 -0.42 1.31 10.11
CA ILE A 45 -0.04 -0.10 10.19
C ILE A 45 -1.14 -0.86 10.92
N GLU A 46 -1.81 -1.77 10.22
CA GLU A 46 -2.88 -2.61 10.78
C GLU A 46 -2.34 -3.93 11.31
N VAL A 47 -1.33 -4.50 10.65
CA VAL A 47 -0.79 -5.83 10.98
C VAL A 47 0.72 -5.84 10.79
N VAL A 48 1.43 -6.43 11.74
CA VAL A 48 2.84 -6.78 11.63
C VAL A 48 3.01 -8.22 12.10
N GLU A 49 3.49 -9.09 11.21
CA GLU A 49 3.77 -10.49 11.51
C GLU A 49 5.21 -10.82 11.14
N PRO A 50 6.17 -10.66 12.08
CA PRO A 50 7.60 -10.86 11.80
C PRO A 50 7.92 -12.26 11.29
N GLU A 51 7.28 -13.29 11.87
CA GLU A 51 7.46 -14.69 11.46
C GLU A 51 7.06 -14.94 10.00
N LYS A 52 6.01 -14.26 9.53
CA LYS A 52 5.55 -14.36 8.14
C LYS A 52 6.19 -13.32 7.22
N LYS A 53 7.05 -12.45 7.76
CA LYS A 53 7.63 -11.27 7.11
C LYS A 53 6.58 -10.47 6.36
N LEU A 54 5.47 -10.21 7.06
CA LEU A 54 4.27 -9.59 6.51
C LEU A 54 3.94 -8.31 7.27
N ILE A 55 3.56 -7.29 6.53
CA ILE A 55 3.02 -6.04 7.06
C ILE A 55 1.78 -5.63 6.25
N LYS A 56 0.75 -5.14 6.94
CA LYS A 56 -0.47 -4.60 6.32
C LYS A 56 -0.66 -3.15 6.70
N PHE A 57 -0.93 -2.31 5.70
CA PHE A 57 -1.23 -0.90 5.84
C PHE A 57 -2.68 -0.64 5.42
N LYS A 58 -3.32 0.32 6.08
CA LYS A 58 -4.56 0.93 5.65
C LYS A 58 -4.31 2.38 5.31
N VAL A 59 -4.66 2.78 4.09
CA VAL A 59 -4.60 4.18 3.68
C VAL A 59 -5.73 4.93 4.38
N LEU A 60 -5.36 6.02 5.06
CA LEU A 60 -6.28 6.90 5.79
C LEU A 60 -6.61 8.15 4.97
N GLU A 61 -5.59 8.76 4.37
CA GLU A 61 -5.66 10.04 3.65
C GLU A 61 -4.66 10.04 2.48
N GLY A 62 -4.80 10.99 1.57
CA GLY A 62 -3.88 11.21 0.44
C GLY A 62 -4.50 10.91 -0.93
N ASP A 63 -3.70 11.00 -1.99
CA ASP A 63 -4.15 10.96 -3.39
C ASP A 63 -4.92 9.69 -3.74
N LEU A 64 -4.60 8.55 -3.12
CA LEU A 64 -5.33 7.30 -3.34
C LEU A 64 -6.79 7.40 -2.87
N MET A 65 -7.07 8.19 -1.83
CA MET A 65 -8.41 8.32 -1.29
C MET A 65 -9.34 9.21 -2.13
N GLU A 66 -8.80 9.86 -3.18
CA GLU A 66 -9.60 10.57 -4.19
C GLU A 66 -10.28 9.61 -5.18
N GLU A 67 -9.76 8.39 -5.34
CA GLU A 67 -10.29 7.38 -6.26
C GLU A 67 -10.94 6.20 -5.53
N PHE A 68 -10.47 5.92 -4.30
CA PHE A 68 -10.85 4.76 -3.52
C PHE A 68 -11.51 5.14 -2.18
N LYS A 69 -12.67 4.54 -1.89
CA LYS A 69 -13.34 4.61 -0.57
C LYS A 69 -12.52 3.93 0.52
N SER A 70 -11.79 2.89 0.15
CA SER A 70 -10.89 2.16 1.06
C SER A 70 -9.76 1.54 0.26
N PHE A 71 -8.56 1.56 0.83
CA PHE A 71 -7.39 0.94 0.23
C PHE A 71 -6.53 0.28 1.31
N LEU A 72 -6.21 -1.00 1.13
CA LEU A 72 -5.38 -1.80 2.00
C LEU A 72 -4.20 -2.35 1.20
N ILE A 73 -3.02 -2.30 1.80
CA ILE A 73 -1.77 -2.75 1.19
C ILE A 73 -1.20 -3.83 2.07
N THR A 74 -1.03 -5.04 1.55
CA THR A 74 -0.29 -6.11 2.23
C THR A 74 1.01 -6.36 1.50
N ILE A 75 2.12 -6.30 2.23
CA ILE A 75 3.45 -6.62 1.72
C ILE A 75 3.95 -7.85 2.45
N GLN A 76 4.33 -8.88 1.70
CA GLN A 76 4.91 -10.10 2.23
C GLN A 76 6.23 -10.43 1.53
N VAL A 77 7.26 -10.76 2.30
CA VAL A 77 8.56 -11.13 1.76
C VAL A 77 8.83 -12.61 1.96
N THR A 78 9.03 -13.34 0.86
CA THR A 78 9.36 -14.77 0.89
C THR A 78 10.73 -15.03 0.26
N PRO A 79 11.54 -15.96 0.78
CA PRO A 79 12.79 -16.36 0.12
C PRO A 79 12.55 -16.86 -1.30
N LYS A 80 13.46 -16.56 -2.23
CA LYS A 80 13.40 -17.14 -3.58
C LYS A 80 13.79 -18.62 -3.51
N GLN A 81 13.00 -19.51 -4.12
CA GLN A 81 13.37 -20.93 -4.18
C GLN A 81 14.62 -21.14 -5.03
N GLY A 82 15.55 -21.95 -4.54
CA GLY A 82 16.72 -22.41 -5.31
C GLY A 82 17.85 -21.38 -5.52
N GLY A 83 17.92 -20.31 -4.73
CA GLY A 83 19.03 -19.36 -4.85
C GLY A 83 19.01 -18.23 -3.82
N ASN A 84 19.88 -17.23 -4.04
CA ASN A 84 19.97 -16.05 -3.18
C ASN A 84 18.88 -15.02 -3.54
N GLY A 85 18.39 -14.30 -2.53
CA GLY A 85 17.42 -13.21 -2.68
C GLY A 85 16.02 -13.52 -2.16
N SER A 86 15.12 -12.56 -2.34
CA SER A 86 13.72 -12.63 -1.86
C SER A 86 12.74 -12.18 -2.94
N ILE A 87 11.51 -12.65 -2.84
CA ILE A 87 10.35 -12.23 -3.62
C ILE A 87 9.47 -11.40 -2.70
N VAL A 88 9.15 -10.18 -3.12
CA VAL A 88 8.18 -9.31 -2.44
C VAL A 88 6.83 -9.49 -3.14
N LYS A 89 5.85 -10.03 -2.43
CA LYS A 89 4.46 -10.07 -2.87
C LYS A 89 3.74 -8.85 -2.33
N ARG A 90 3.10 -8.10 -3.22
CA ARG A 90 2.24 -6.96 -2.87
C ARG A 90 0.81 -7.35 -3.21
N HIS A 91 -0.10 -7.17 -2.26
CA HIS A 91 -1.52 -7.44 -2.43
C HIS A 91 -2.29 -6.18 -2.05
N PHE A 92 -3.18 -5.76 -2.95
CA PHE A 92 -3.99 -4.56 -2.79
C PHE A 92 -5.46 -4.98 -2.71
N GLU A 93 -6.14 -4.56 -1.65
CA GLU A 93 -7.59 -4.72 -1.49
C GLU A 93 -8.18 -3.30 -1.46
N TYR A 94 -9.12 -3.00 -2.36
CA TYR A 94 -9.66 -1.66 -2.45
C TYR A 94 -11.13 -1.63 -2.87
N LYS A 95 -11.80 -0.52 -2.57
CA LYS A 95 -13.16 -0.20 -3.02
C LYS A 95 -13.12 1.15 -3.74
N LYS A 96 -13.58 1.22 -4.99
CA LYS A 96 -13.65 2.48 -5.75
C LYS A 96 -14.81 3.35 -5.29
N ILE A 97 -14.72 4.66 -5.54
CA ILE A 97 -15.80 5.59 -5.19
C ILE A 97 -17.07 5.36 -6.02
N ASP A 98 -16.94 5.07 -7.32
CA ASP A 98 -18.07 5.00 -8.27
C ASP A 98 -18.38 3.59 -8.82
N GLU A 99 -18.20 2.53 -8.03
CA GLU A 99 -18.98 1.32 -8.33
C GLU A 99 -20.45 1.62 -8.04
N ILE A 100 -21.18 2.04 -9.07
CA ILE A 100 -22.63 1.89 -9.13
C ILE A 100 -22.88 0.40 -8.94
N ASP A 101 -23.56 0.06 -7.86
CA ASP A 101 -23.99 -1.31 -7.61
C ASP A 101 -24.93 -1.72 -8.75
N GLU A 102 -24.41 -2.50 -9.69
CA GLU A 102 -25.14 -3.00 -10.85
C GLU A 102 -26.39 -3.79 -10.42
N HIS A 103 -26.43 -4.27 -9.17
CA HIS A 103 -27.56 -4.97 -8.58
C HIS A 103 -28.67 -4.04 -8.06
N LEU A 104 -28.46 -2.72 -7.98
CA LEU A 104 -29.48 -1.73 -7.61
C LEU A 104 -30.14 -1.05 -8.82
N LEU A 105 -29.74 -1.40 -10.05
CA LEU A 105 -30.34 -0.86 -11.29
C LEU A 105 -31.50 -1.69 -11.84
N PHE A 106 -31.91 -2.75 -11.14
CA PHE A 106 -33.06 -3.59 -11.50
C PHE A 106 -33.97 -3.84 -10.30
N GLU A 107 -34.57 -2.78 -9.74
CA GLU A 107 -35.83 -2.86 -8.98
C GLU A 107 -36.86 -1.89 -9.57
#